data_AF-A0A8S4BBV8-F1
#
_entry.id   AF-A0A8S4BBV8-F1
#
_cell.length_a   1.000
_cell.length_b   1.000
_cell.length_c   1.000
_cell.angle_alpha   90.00
_cell.angle_beta   90.00
_cell.angle_gamma   90.00
#
_symmetry.space_group_name_H-M   'P 1'
#
loop_
_entity.id
_entity.type
_entity.pdbx_description
1 polymer ?
#
loop_
_entity_poly.entity_id
_entity_poly.type
_entity_poly.pdbx_seq_one_letter_code
_entity_poly.pdbx_strand_id
1 'polypeptide(L)'
;MQQQCVLSHVPSRRTGAAGSMSVNLEGNVLVTGANRGIGLELVRQLLDRRTGKGVHVYACCREPRGVRAEALMQLTTQHPGKITVIKMATGKRDMMEVYETNVVGPFILSKMFLPLLQRAAERFPTDPQNEMSCRRSAIINMSTLISSIEKCPETFPVAQMYPYRTSK
;
A
#
# COMPACT_ATOMS: atom_id res chain seq x y z
N MET A 1 -0.75 -14.28 15.86
CA MET A 1 -1.79 -13.26 16.07
C MET A 1 -1.29 -12.30 17.13
N GLN A 2 -0.90 -11.08 16.78
CA GLN A 2 -0.62 -10.04 17.78
C GLN A 2 -1.28 -8.74 17.35
N GLN A 3 -2.02 -8.13 18.27
CA GLN A 3 -2.81 -6.91 18.13
C GLN A 3 -2.01 -5.74 18.70
N GLN A 4 -2.00 -4.58 18.05
CA GLN A 4 -1.57 -3.34 18.71
C GLN A 4 -2.13 -2.10 17.99
N CYS A 5 -2.47 -1.07 18.77
CA CYS A 5 -2.99 0.23 18.36
C CYS A 5 -1.94 1.29 18.69
N VAL A 6 -1.62 2.21 17.78
CA VAL A 6 -0.61 3.25 18.01
C VAL A 6 -1.04 4.57 17.36
N LEU A 7 -0.80 5.67 18.08
CA LEU A 7 -1.00 7.07 17.70
C LEU A 7 0.39 7.71 17.67
N SER A 8 0.79 8.27 16.53
CA SER A 8 2.10 8.94 16.41
C SER A 8 1.97 10.33 15.80
N HIS A 9 2.49 11.34 16.50
CA HIS A 9 2.80 12.66 15.95
C HIS A 9 4.31 12.73 15.68
N VAL A 10 4.73 13.23 14.52
CA VAL A 10 6.14 13.55 14.23
C VAL A 10 6.21 14.78 13.31
N PRO A 11 6.97 15.83 13.67
CA PRO A 11 7.38 16.86 12.72
C PRO A 11 8.84 16.65 12.29
N SER A 12 9.19 17.01 11.05
CA SER A 12 10.54 17.51 10.75
C SER A 12 10.58 18.28 9.43
N ARG A 13 10.98 19.55 9.50
CA ARG A 13 11.48 20.35 8.36
C ARG A 13 12.88 19.88 7.98
N ARG A 14 13.26 20.02 6.70
CA ARG A 14 14.54 20.62 6.31
C ARG A 14 14.47 21.19 4.89
N THR A 15 15.16 22.30 4.77
CA THR A 15 15.19 23.31 3.72
C THR A 15 16.37 23.11 2.77
N GLY A 16 16.22 23.52 1.50
CA GLY A 16 17.23 24.38 0.88
C GLY A 16 17.96 23.90 -0.39
N ALA A 17 17.91 24.79 -1.39
CA ALA A 17 18.87 25.11 -2.45
C ALA A 17 18.83 24.33 -3.78
N ALA A 18 18.44 25.07 -4.82
CA ALA A 18 18.53 24.72 -6.23
C ALA A 18 19.89 25.12 -6.81
N GLY A 19 20.59 24.15 -7.41
CA GLY A 19 21.73 24.33 -8.31
C GLY A 19 21.52 23.42 -9.52
N SER A 20 22.02 23.82 -10.70
CA SER A 20 21.79 23.13 -11.99
C SER A 20 21.88 21.61 -11.87
N MET A 21 20.73 20.95 -11.94
CA MET A 21 20.56 19.61 -11.38
C MET A 21 20.78 18.55 -12.48
N SER A 22 22.03 18.15 -12.69
CA SER A 22 22.26 16.78 -13.17
C SER A 22 21.90 15.85 -12.01
N VAL A 23 20.63 15.46 -11.95
CA VAL A 23 20.13 14.53 -10.93
C VAL A 23 20.74 13.18 -11.25
N ASN A 24 21.78 12.80 -10.52
CA ASN A 24 22.36 11.47 -10.64
C ASN A 24 21.58 10.57 -9.67
N LEU A 25 20.54 9.90 -10.18
CA LEU A 25 19.75 8.99 -9.37
C LEU A 25 20.53 7.68 -9.20
N GLU A 26 20.58 7.20 -7.95
CA GLU A 26 21.17 5.92 -7.57
C GLU A 26 20.17 5.17 -6.69
N GLY A 27 20.02 3.86 -6.90
CA GLY A 27 19.13 2.99 -6.12
C GLY A 27 18.03 2.28 -6.91
N ASN A 28 17.09 1.68 -6.17
CA ASN A 28 16.00 0.88 -6.72
C ASN A 28 14.72 1.72 -6.90
N VAL A 29 14.16 1.74 -8.11
CA VAL A 29 12.92 2.50 -8.41
C VAL A 29 11.83 1.55 -8.90
N LEU A 30 10.66 1.61 -8.28
CA LEU A 30 9.46 0.87 -8.69
C LEU A 30 8.54 1.77 -9.50
N VAL A 31 8.19 1.36 -10.73
CA VAL A 31 7.26 2.09 -11.60
C VAL A 31 6.02 1.25 -11.87
N THR A 32 4.87 1.67 -11.37
CA THR A 32 3.58 1.01 -11.66
C THR A 32 2.98 1.46 -12.98
N GLY A 33 2.36 0.55 -13.73
CA GLY A 33 1.75 0.88 -15.01
C GLY A 33 2.79 1.25 -16.08
N ALA A 34 3.95 0.59 -16.02
CA ALA A 34 5.13 0.93 -16.83
C ALA A 34 5.03 0.51 -18.31
N ASN A 35 3.98 -0.20 -18.72
CA ASN A 35 3.90 -0.75 -20.08
C ASN A 35 3.45 0.25 -21.15
N ARG A 36 2.94 1.43 -20.78
CA ARG A 36 2.50 2.47 -21.73
C ARG A 36 2.45 3.87 -21.10
N GLY A 37 2.28 4.88 -21.94
CA GLY A 37 2.06 6.27 -21.53
C GLY A 37 3.18 6.81 -20.64
N ILE A 38 2.82 7.59 -19.62
CA ILE A 38 3.77 8.27 -18.72
C ILE A 38 4.66 7.28 -17.97
N GLY A 39 4.12 6.13 -17.55
CA GLY A 39 4.90 5.11 -16.84
C GLY A 39 6.03 4.55 -17.70
N LEU A 40 5.76 4.28 -18.98
CA LEU A 40 6.78 3.81 -19.92
C LEU A 40 7.85 4.87 -20.19
N GLU A 41 7.43 6.13 -20.35
CA GLU A 41 8.36 7.22 -20.60
C GLU A 41 9.25 7.53 -19.39
N LEU A 42 8.68 7.46 -18.18
CA LEU A 42 9.44 7.54 -16.94
C LEU A 42 10.51 6.45 -16.87
N VAL A 43 10.17 5.20 -17.23
CA VAL A 43 11.16 4.11 -17.31
C VAL A 43 12.27 4.44 -18.31
N ARG A 44 11.95 4.96 -19.50
CA ARG A 44 12.98 5.38 -20.47
C ARG A 44 13.93 6.42 -19.90
N GLN A 45 13.39 7.45 -19.25
CA GLN A 45 14.20 8.50 -18.65
C GLN A 45 15.08 7.99 -17.51
N LEU A 46 14.58 7.06 -16.69
CA LEU A 46 15.35 6.43 -15.61
C LEU A 46 16.47 5.52 -16.14
N LEU A 47 16.30 4.94 -17.32
CA LEU A 47 17.31 4.08 -17.96
C LEU A 47 18.37 4.86 -18.75
N ASP A 48 18.12 6.13 -19.11
CA ASP A 48 19.13 6.99 -19.74
C ASP A 48 20.32 7.17 -18.78
N ARG A 49 21.53 6.94 -19.31
CA ARG A 49 22.80 7.02 -18.59
C ARG A 49 23.08 8.41 -18.02
N ARG A 50 22.45 9.46 -18.55
CA ARG A 50 22.57 10.85 -18.06
C ARG A 50 21.78 11.13 -16.78
N THR A 51 20.74 10.35 -16.52
CA THR A 51 19.78 10.55 -15.41
C THR A 51 19.87 9.44 -14.36
N GLY A 52 20.13 8.20 -14.76
CA GLY A 52 20.10 7.04 -13.86
C GLY A 52 21.36 6.19 -13.93
N LYS A 53 22.52 6.78 -13.58
CA LYS A 53 23.82 6.08 -13.68
C LYS A 53 23.84 4.82 -12.81
N GLY A 54 23.22 4.85 -11.62
CA GLY A 54 23.11 3.73 -10.67
C GLY A 54 21.69 3.28 -10.35
N VAL A 55 20.71 3.49 -11.25
CA VAL A 55 19.32 3.07 -11.03
C VAL A 55 19.07 1.65 -11.53
N HIS A 56 18.38 0.85 -10.70
CA HIS A 56 17.70 -0.38 -11.12
C HIS A 56 16.18 -0.18 -11.10
N VAL A 57 15.51 -0.45 -12.22
CA VAL A 57 14.09 -0.18 -12.39
C VAL A 57 13.27 -1.47 -12.27
N TYR A 58 12.35 -1.52 -11.32
CA TYR A 58 11.30 -2.53 -11.24
C TYR A 58 10.04 -2.00 -11.95
N ALA A 59 9.79 -2.48 -13.17
CA ALA A 59 8.69 -2.01 -14.01
C ALA A 59 7.49 -2.95 -13.89
N CYS A 60 6.39 -2.47 -13.30
CA CYS A 60 5.20 -3.28 -13.09
C CYS A 60 4.18 -3.13 -14.22
N CYS A 61 3.67 -4.25 -14.72
CA CYS A 61 2.55 -4.28 -15.65
C CYS A 61 1.67 -5.53 -15.46
N ARG A 62 0.41 -5.48 -15.93
CA ARG A 62 -0.55 -6.58 -15.74
C ARG A 62 -0.17 -7.83 -16.54
N GLU A 63 0.32 -7.62 -17.76
CA GLU A 63 0.60 -8.68 -18.74
C GLU A 63 1.97 -8.44 -19.39
N PRO A 64 3.08 -8.89 -18.77
CA PRO A 64 4.44 -8.68 -19.29
C PRO A 64 4.68 -9.24 -20.68
N ARG A 65 3.97 -10.32 -21.05
CA ARG A 65 4.08 -10.99 -22.35
C ARG A 65 2.94 -10.64 -23.31
N GLY A 66 2.07 -9.69 -22.95
CA GLY A 66 0.97 -9.26 -23.80
C GLY A 66 1.43 -8.21 -24.82
N VAL A 67 0.66 -8.04 -25.90
CA VAL A 67 0.92 -7.06 -26.98
C VAL A 67 1.12 -5.63 -26.46
N ARG A 68 0.47 -5.28 -25.34
CA ARG A 68 0.56 -3.96 -24.71
C ARG A 68 1.87 -3.71 -23.94
N ALA A 69 2.75 -4.71 -23.82
CA ALA A 69 4.02 -4.61 -23.11
C ALA A 69 5.24 -4.71 -24.02
N GLU A 70 5.07 -4.80 -25.34
CA GLU A 70 6.17 -4.94 -26.31
C GLU A 70 7.23 -3.84 -26.16
N ALA A 71 6.82 -2.58 -26.05
CA ALA A 71 7.76 -1.47 -25.88
C ALA A 71 8.55 -1.55 -24.56
N LEU A 72 7.93 -2.07 -23.48
CA LEU A 72 8.61 -2.31 -22.21
C LEU A 72 9.57 -3.50 -22.29
N MET A 73 9.18 -4.55 -23.02
CA MET A 73 10.03 -5.71 -23.28
C MET A 73 11.25 -5.36 -24.16
N GLN A 74 11.11 -4.41 -25.08
CA GLN A 74 12.24 -3.89 -25.85
C GLN A 74 13.26 -3.18 -24.94
N LEU A 75 12.79 -2.38 -23.96
CA LEU A 75 13.67 -1.70 -23.01
C LEU A 75 14.45 -2.66 -22.11
N THR A 76 13.86 -3.81 -21.76
CA THR A 76 14.58 -4.86 -21.01
C THR A 76 15.72 -5.47 -21.80
N THR A 77 15.54 -5.64 -23.11
CA THR A 77 16.61 -6.10 -24.02
C THR A 77 17.68 -5.04 -24.24
N GLN A 78 17.30 -3.76 -24.33
CA GLN A 78 18.23 -2.65 -24.54
C GLN A 78 19.08 -2.32 -23.30
N HIS A 79 18.55 -2.59 -22.10
CA HIS A 79 19.19 -2.27 -20.83
C HIS A 79 19.31 -3.51 -19.92
N PRO A 80 20.07 -4.54 -20.33
CA PRO A 80 20.19 -5.78 -19.58
C PRO A 80 20.78 -5.49 -18.19
N GLY A 81 20.17 -6.10 -17.16
CA GLY A 81 20.59 -5.95 -15.78
C GLY A 81 20.21 -4.63 -15.09
N LYS A 82 19.61 -3.66 -15.81
CA LYS A 82 19.12 -2.39 -15.23
C LYS A 82 17.61 -2.33 -15.00
N ILE A 83 16.86 -3.26 -15.56
CA ILE A 83 15.40 -3.29 -15.45
C ILE A 83 14.89 -4.72 -15.22
N THR A 84 13.91 -4.85 -14.34
CA THR A 84 13.17 -6.09 -14.06
C THR A 84 11.69 -5.83 -14.22
N VAL A 85 11.01 -6.61 -15.08
CA VAL A 85 9.56 -6.49 -15.26
C VAL A 85 8.84 -7.38 -14.26
N ILE A 86 7.95 -6.78 -13.46
CA ILE A 86 7.15 -7.47 -12.46
C ILE A 86 5.71 -7.57 -12.96
N LYS A 87 5.16 -8.79 -12.97
CA LYS A 87 3.73 -8.98 -13.22
C LYS A 87 2.94 -8.47 -12.01
N MET A 88 2.16 -7.43 -12.20
CA MET A 88 1.26 -6.88 -11.18
C MET A 88 -0.17 -6.91 -11.72
N ALA A 89 -0.84 -8.03 -11.49
CA ALA A 89 -2.19 -8.30 -11.96
C ALA A 89 -3.17 -8.37 -10.78
N THR A 90 -3.24 -7.30 -10.00
CA THR A 90 -4.36 -7.11 -9.07
C THR A 90 -5.38 -6.20 -9.74
N GLY A 91 -6.53 -6.76 -10.10
CA GLY A 91 -7.62 -6.05 -10.74
C GLY A 91 -8.47 -5.28 -9.74
N LYS A 92 -9.30 -4.35 -10.26
CA LYS A 92 -10.34 -3.69 -9.45
C LYS A 92 -11.24 -4.73 -8.79
N ARG A 93 -11.63 -5.78 -9.53
CA ARG A 93 -12.52 -6.84 -9.03
C ARG A 93 -11.91 -7.54 -7.82
N ASP A 94 -10.66 -7.96 -7.92
CA ASP A 94 -9.96 -8.68 -6.86
C ASP A 94 -9.80 -7.81 -5.59
N MET A 95 -9.51 -6.52 -5.77
CA MET A 95 -9.46 -5.57 -4.64
C MET A 95 -10.84 -5.36 -4.00
N MET A 96 -11.87 -5.20 -4.82
CA MET A 96 -13.23 -4.94 -4.32
C MET A 96 -13.81 -6.15 -3.60
N GLU A 97 -13.55 -7.36 -4.08
CA GLU A 97 -13.99 -8.61 -3.42
C GLU A 97 -13.45 -8.71 -1.99
N VAL A 98 -12.16 -8.43 -1.80
CA VAL A 98 -11.52 -8.41 -0.48
C VAL A 98 -12.06 -7.26 0.39
N TYR A 99 -12.28 -6.09 -0.21
CA TYR A 99 -12.81 -4.91 0.48
C TYR A 99 -14.26 -5.13 0.95
N GLU A 100 -15.10 -5.70 0.10
CA GLU A 100 -16.49 -6.04 0.42
C GLU A 100 -16.56 -7.02 1.58
N THR A 101 -15.71 -8.05 1.57
CA THR A 101 -15.68 -9.08 2.62
C THR A 101 -15.14 -8.56 3.95
N ASN A 102 -14.00 -7.85 3.93
CA ASN A 102 -13.26 -7.53 5.15
C ASN A 102 -13.62 -6.16 5.77
N VAL A 103 -14.20 -5.25 4.98
CA VAL A 103 -14.51 -3.87 5.42
C VAL A 103 -16.02 -3.64 5.41
N VAL A 104 -16.65 -3.83 4.24
CA VAL A 104 -18.08 -3.52 4.08
C VAL A 104 -18.95 -4.49 4.87
N GLY A 105 -18.66 -5.78 4.84
CA GLY A 105 -19.40 -6.82 5.57
C GLY A 105 -19.50 -6.53 7.07
N PRO A 106 -18.38 -6.41 7.81
CA PRO A 106 -18.40 -6.07 9.23
C PRO A 106 -19.08 -4.74 9.55
N PHE A 107 -18.94 -3.73 8.68
CA PHE A 107 -19.62 -2.45 8.85
C PHE A 107 -21.14 -2.56 8.73
N ILE A 108 -21.64 -3.26 7.71
CA ILE A 108 -23.08 -3.48 7.53
C ILE A 108 -23.63 -4.30 8.70
N LEU A 109 -22.94 -5.35 9.12
CA LEU A 109 -23.32 -6.15 10.29
C LEU A 109 -23.43 -5.25 11.54
N SER A 110 -22.41 -4.44 11.79
CA SER A 110 -22.38 -3.49 12.92
C SER A 110 -23.59 -2.54 12.88
N LYS A 111 -23.93 -2.01 11.70
CA LYS A 111 -25.08 -1.14 11.51
C LYS A 111 -26.41 -1.85 11.79
N MET A 112 -26.57 -3.09 11.32
CA MET A 112 -27.79 -3.88 11.53
C MET A 112 -27.99 -4.25 13.00
N PHE A 113 -26.91 -4.52 13.73
CA PHE A 113 -26.95 -4.89 15.14
C PHE A 113 -26.96 -3.69 16.10
N LEU A 114 -26.82 -2.46 15.60
CA LEU A 114 -26.77 -1.25 16.42
C LEU A 114 -27.94 -1.15 17.43
N PRO A 115 -29.21 -1.39 17.07
CA PRO A 115 -30.31 -1.31 18.03
C PRO A 115 -30.20 -2.34 19.17
N LEU A 116 -29.67 -3.53 18.89
CA LEU A 116 -29.47 -4.58 19.89
C LEU A 116 -28.30 -4.23 20.82
N LEU A 117 -27.23 -3.68 20.25
CA LEU A 117 -26.05 -3.23 20.99
C LEU A 117 -26.37 -2.05 21.92
N GLN A 118 -27.25 -1.14 21.50
CA GLN A 118 -27.75 -0.05 22.33
C GLN A 118 -28.60 -0.57 23.50
N ARG A 119 -29.54 -1.49 23.24
CA ARG A 119 -30.33 -2.14 24.30
C ARG A 119 -29.47 -2.90 25.30
N ALA A 120 -28.44 -3.60 24.84
CA ALA A 120 -27.47 -4.24 25.73
C ALA A 120 -26.74 -3.20 26.59
N ALA A 121 -26.31 -2.09 25.99
CA ALA A 121 -25.63 -1.00 26.71
C ALA A 121 -26.52 -0.27 27.73
N GLU A 122 -27.83 -0.21 27.51
CA GLU A 122 -28.81 0.36 28.45
C GLU A 122 -29.08 -0.58 29.65
N ARG A 123 -29.01 -1.90 29.41
CA ARG A 123 -29.32 -2.92 30.43
C ARG A 123 -28.22 -3.09 31.49
N PHE A 124 -26.98 -2.75 31.14
CA PHE A 124 -25.85 -2.82 32.08
C PHE A 124 -25.46 -1.39 32.51
N PRO A 125 -25.51 -1.09 33.83
CA PRO A 125 -25.19 0.24 34.34
C PRO A 125 -23.73 0.61 34.09
N THR A 126 -23.48 1.90 33.84
CA THR A 126 -22.14 2.46 33.68
C THR A 126 -21.45 2.59 35.04
N ASP A 127 -20.21 2.10 35.12
CA ASP A 127 -19.34 2.38 36.26
C ASP A 127 -18.80 3.82 36.11
N PRO A 128 -18.87 4.68 37.14
CA PRO A 128 -18.32 6.04 37.11
C PRO A 128 -16.84 6.10 36.71
N GLN A 129 -16.07 5.02 36.91
CA GLN A 129 -14.67 4.94 36.51
C GLN A 129 -14.45 4.31 35.13
N ASN A 130 -15.45 3.63 34.56
CA ASN A 130 -15.30 2.93 33.28
C ASN A 130 -16.63 2.85 32.50
N GLU A 131 -16.88 3.88 31.68
CA GLU A 131 -18.09 4.04 30.87
C GLU A 131 -18.25 2.95 29.78
N MET A 132 -17.14 2.35 29.33
CA MET A 132 -17.09 1.41 28.21
C MET A 132 -16.53 0.05 28.63
N SER A 133 -17.27 -1.03 28.36
CA SER A 133 -16.84 -2.40 28.70
C SER A 133 -17.34 -3.41 27.68
N CYS A 134 -16.51 -4.41 27.36
CA CYS A 134 -16.93 -5.54 26.52
C CYS A 134 -18.05 -6.39 27.16
N ARG A 135 -18.21 -6.31 28.48
CA ARG A 135 -19.34 -6.95 29.19
C ARG A 135 -20.65 -6.19 29.02
N ARG A 136 -20.58 -4.90 28.70
CA ARG A 136 -21.73 -4.01 28.50
C ARG A 136 -22.22 -4.09 27.06
N SER A 137 -21.37 -3.72 26.11
CA SER A 137 -21.63 -3.82 24.67
C SER A 137 -20.34 -3.50 23.92
N ALA A 138 -19.96 -4.35 22.97
CA ALA A 138 -18.78 -4.12 22.14
C ALA A 138 -18.91 -4.76 20.76
N ILE A 139 -18.26 -4.14 19.79
CA ILE A 139 -18.02 -4.71 18.46
C ILE A 139 -16.53 -5.03 18.38
N ILE A 140 -16.20 -6.28 18.10
CA ILE A 140 -14.81 -6.73 17.97
C ILE A 140 -14.52 -6.95 16.49
N ASN A 141 -13.89 -5.97 15.85
CA ASN A 141 -13.41 -6.11 14.48
C ASN A 141 -12.03 -6.77 14.50
N MET A 142 -11.97 -8.00 13.98
CA MET A 142 -10.71 -8.74 13.88
C MET A 142 -9.88 -8.21 12.71
N SER A 143 -8.63 -7.85 12.97
CA SER A 143 -7.68 -7.35 11.98
C SER A 143 -6.34 -8.08 12.09
N THR A 144 -5.40 -7.78 11.20
CA THR A 144 -4.10 -8.45 11.09
C THR A 144 -2.96 -7.47 11.29
N LEU A 145 -1.92 -7.88 12.04
CA LEU A 145 -0.72 -7.08 12.29
C LEU A 145 -0.03 -6.59 11.01
N ILE A 146 -0.01 -7.46 9.99
CA ILE A 146 0.61 -7.20 8.68
C ILE A 146 -0.08 -6.05 7.93
N SER A 147 -1.32 -5.71 8.31
CA SER A 147 -2.05 -4.56 7.77
C SER A 147 -1.65 -3.23 8.42
N SER A 148 -0.80 -3.23 9.45
CA SER A 148 -0.31 -2.00 10.07
C SER A 148 0.72 -1.31 9.17
N ILE A 149 0.38 -0.11 8.72
CA ILE A 149 1.30 0.74 7.94
C ILE A 149 2.51 1.16 8.79
N GLU A 150 2.31 1.39 10.08
CA GLU A 150 3.38 1.81 10.99
C GLU A 150 4.39 0.69 11.24
N LYS A 151 3.91 -0.54 11.45
CA LYS A 151 4.79 -1.70 11.68
C LYS A 151 5.34 -2.32 10.41
N CYS A 152 5.01 -1.74 9.27
CA CYS A 152 5.46 -2.22 7.98
C CYS A 152 6.99 -2.39 7.88
N PRO A 153 7.85 -1.49 8.41
CA PRO A 153 9.31 -1.69 8.39
C PRO A 153 9.75 -2.95 9.15
N GLU A 154 9.06 -3.31 10.22
CA GLU A 154 9.35 -4.48 11.06
C GLU A 154 8.81 -5.78 10.44
N THR A 155 7.65 -5.72 9.79
CA THR A 155 6.98 -6.91 9.25
C THR A 155 7.44 -7.26 7.82
N PHE A 156 7.99 -6.30 7.08
CA PHE A 156 8.39 -6.48 5.68
C PHE A 156 9.39 -7.63 5.42
N PRO A 157 10.39 -7.88 6.28
CA PRO A 157 11.31 -9.00 6.11
C PRO A 157 10.63 -10.38 6.24
N VAL A 158 9.59 -10.47 7.08
CA VAL A 158 8.87 -11.73 7.38
C VAL A 158 7.79 -12.02 6.35
N ALA A 159 7.13 -10.97 5.86
CA ALA A 159 6.19 -11.04 4.76
C ALA A 159 6.38 -9.80 3.89
N GLN A 160 6.81 -10.01 2.64
CA GLN A 160 6.95 -8.96 1.63
C GLN A 160 5.59 -8.51 1.08
N MET A 161 4.65 -8.24 1.98
CA MET A 161 3.35 -7.68 1.68
C MET A 161 3.44 -6.20 2.02
N TYR A 162 3.46 -5.34 0.99
CA TYR A 162 3.33 -3.91 1.23
C TYR A 162 1.86 -3.64 1.61
N PRO A 163 1.53 -3.27 2.87
CA PRO A 163 0.25 -2.68 3.20
C PRO A 163 0.11 -1.46 2.31
N TYR A 164 -1.00 -1.42 1.57
CA TYR A 164 -1.28 -0.49 0.50
C TYR A 164 -0.89 0.95 0.90
N ARG A 165 0.28 1.45 0.46
CA ARG A 165 0.51 2.88 0.41
C ARG A 165 -0.35 3.40 -0.72
N THR A 166 -1.49 3.99 -0.37
CA THR A 166 -2.26 4.80 -1.29
C THR A 166 -1.39 5.97 -1.75
N SER A 167 -0.72 5.80 -2.88
CA SER A 167 -0.31 6.89 -3.75
C SER A 167 -0.98 6.73 -5.10
N LYS A 168 -2.30 6.92 -5.10
CA LYS A 168 -3.04 7.90 -5.91
C LYS A 168 -4.48 7.95 -5.42
#